data_AF-A0A967VPR8-F1
#
_entry.id   AF-A0A967VPR8-F1
#
_cell.length_a   1.000
_cell.length_b   1.000
_cell.length_c   1.000
_cell.angle_alpha   90.00
_cell.angle_beta   90.00
_cell.angle_gamma   90.00
#
_symmetry.space_group_name_H-M   'P 1'
#
loop_
_entity.id
_entity.type
_entity.pdbx_description
1 polymer ?
#
loop_
_entity_poly.entity_id
_entity_poly.type
_entity_poly.pdbx_seq_one_letter_code
_entity_poly.pdbx_strand_id
1 'polypeptide(L)' 'HATREQLLDPFAGVDDLRAGVLRTVGAGADRFREDYLRILRALRFAGRFELAIEPSTWEAA' A
#
# COMPACT_ATOMS: atom_id res chain seq x y z
N HIS A 1 5.78 -29.54 15.88
CA HIS A 1 5.57 -28.08 15.73
C HIS A 1 5.13 -27.81 14.31
N ALA A 2 3.88 -27.40 14.09
CA ALA A 2 3.39 -27.04 12.76
C ALA A 2 3.89 -25.63 12.42
N THR A 3 4.87 -25.52 11.52
CA THR A 3 5.22 -24.27 10.85
C THR A 3 4.08 -23.93 9.91
N ARG A 4 3.18 -23.06 10.34
CA ARG A 4 2.07 -22.59 9.49
C ARG A 4 2.65 -21.60 8.48
N GLU A 5 3.21 -22.10 7.38
CA GLU A 5 3.70 -21.33 6.24
C GLU A 5 2.54 -20.84 5.36
N GLN A 6 1.54 -20.20 5.98
CA GLN A 6 0.37 -19.70 5.26
C GLN A 6 0.44 -18.18 5.17
N LEU A 7 0.59 -17.68 3.95
CA LEU A 7 0.47 -16.26 3.66
C LEU A 7 -1.00 -15.85 3.85
N LEU A 8 -1.25 -14.99 4.85
CA LEU A 8 -2.55 -14.38 5.06
C LEU A 8 -2.55 -13.00 4.39
N ASP A 9 -3.35 -12.88 3.33
CA ASP A 9 -3.46 -11.65 2.55
C ASP A 9 -4.93 -11.21 2.43
N PRO A 10 -5.51 -10.63 3.50
CA PRO A 10 -6.91 -10.19 3.48
C PRO A 10 -7.16 -8.95 2.61
N PHE A 11 -6.10 -8.30 2.09
CA PHE A 11 -6.19 -7.03 1.35
C PHE A 11 -5.65 -7.12 -0.08
N ALA A 12 -5.37 -8.33 -0.57
CA ALA A 12 -4.83 -8.58 -1.90
C ALA A 12 -3.51 -7.84 -2.20
N GLY A 13 -2.64 -7.71 -1.19
CA GLY A 13 -1.31 -7.10 -1.34
C GLY A 13 -0.39 -7.88 -2.29
N VAL A 14 -0.57 -9.20 -2.44
CA VAL A 14 0.16 -10.00 -3.43
C VAL A 14 -0.18 -9.54 -4.86
N ASP A 15 -1.44 -9.24 -5.12
CA ASP A 15 -1.88 -8.80 -6.44
C ASP A 15 -1.42 -7.37 -6.72
N ASP A 16 -1.41 -6.49 -5.72
CA ASP A 16 -0.81 -5.15 -5.83
C ASP A 16 0.69 -5.23 -6.15
N LEU A 17 1.43 -6.11 -5.46
CA LEU A 17 2.85 -6.33 -5.72
C LEU A 17 3.08 -6.85 -7.15
N ARG A 18 2.26 -7.80 -7.62
CA ARG A 18 2.33 -8.30 -9.01
C ARG A 18 1.99 -7.23 -10.04
N ALA A 19 1.05 -6.35 -9.72
CA ALA A 19 0.65 -5.25 -10.58
C ALA A 19 1.61 -4.05 -10.52
N GLY A 20 2.57 -4.03 -9.58
CA GLY A 20 3.45 -2.89 -9.36
C GLY A 20 2.69 -1.66 -8.84
N VAL A 21 1.64 -1.87 -8.06
CA VAL A 21 0.75 -0.81 -7.56
C VAL A 21 0.96 -0.60 -6.06
N LEU A 22 0.98 0.66 -5.65
CA LEU A 22 0.97 1.08 -4.25
C LEU A 22 -0.40 1.67 -3.90
N ARG A 23 -1.08 1.04 -2.94
CA ARG A 23 -2.45 1.36 -2.54
C ARG A 23 -2.60 1.41 -1.01
N THR A 24 -3.43 2.32 -0.51
CA THR A 24 -3.78 2.36 0.92
C THR A 24 -4.78 1.27 1.28
N VAL A 25 -4.63 0.67 2.47
CA VAL A 25 -5.64 -0.24 3.02
C VAL A 25 -6.80 0.57 3.61
N GLY A 26 -7.98 0.42 3.02
CA GLY A 26 -9.17 1.22 3.35
C GLY A 26 -9.12 2.61 2.71
N ALA A 27 -9.84 3.58 3.30
CA ALA A 27 -9.91 4.94 2.76
C ALA A 27 -8.58 5.70 2.99
N GLY A 28 -7.95 6.16 1.91
CA GLY A 28 -6.68 6.90 1.98
C GLY A 28 -6.75 8.15 2.86
N ALA A 29 -7.85 8.90 2.79
CA ALA A 29 -8.05 10.14 3.56
C ALA A 29 -7.99 9.90 5.08
N ASP A 30 -8.55 8.79 5.56
CA ASP A 30 -8.49 8.43 6.98
C ASP A 30 -7.06 8.03 7.37
N ARG A 31 -6.36 7.30 6.49
CA ARG A 31 -5.00 6.85 6.73
C ARG A 31 -4.00 8.00 6.78
N PHE A 32 -4.15 9.01 5.92
CA PHE A 32 -3.26 10.17 5.91
C PHE A 32 -3.56 11.16 7.04
N ARG A 33 -4.83 11.30 7.44
CA ARG A 33 -5.19 12.11 8.62
C ARG A 33 -4.60 11.54 9.92
N GLU A 34 -4.54 10.21 10.03
CA GLU A 34 -3.92 9.51 11.15
C GLU A 34 -2.40 9.76 11.20
N ASP A 35 -1.74 9.74 10.04
CA ASP A 35 -0.31 9.98 9.89
C ASP A 35 0.05 10.50 8.49
N TYR A 36 0.31 11.81 8.40
CA TYR A 36 0.67 12.48 7.15
C TYR A 36 2.02 12.00 6.58
N LEU A 37 2.89 11.39 7.38
CA LEU A 37 4.16 10.83 6.89
C LEU A 37 3.93 9.65 5.94
N ARG A 38 2.73 9.05 5.94
CA ARG A 38 2.37 7.99 4.99
C ARG A 38 2.39 8.48 3.54
N ILE A 39 2.16 9.77 3.28
CA ILE A 39 2.30 10.37 1.93
C ILE A 39 3.76 10.35 1.50
N LEU A 40 4.66 10.83 2.36
CA LEU A 40 6.10 10.82 2.08
C LEU A 40 6.64 9.39 1.91
N ARG A 41 6.13 8.45 2.71
CA ARG A 41 6.45 7.03 2.56
C ARG A 41 5.94 6.49 1.23
N ALA A 42 4.73 6.86 0.81
CA ALA A 42 4.17 6.44 -0.47
C ALA A 42 5.03 6.92 -1.65
N LEU A 43 5.40 8.20 -1.67
CA LEU A 43 6.32 8.77 -2.66
C LEU A 43 7.67 8.07 -2.66
N ARG A 44 8.24 7.82 -1.48
CA ARG A 44 9.52 7.11 -1.34
C ARG A 44 9.45 5.70 -1.91
N PHE A 45 8.36 4.96 -1.65
CA PHE A 45 8.19 3.60 -2.14
C PHE A 45 7.95 3.57 -3.65
N ALA A 46 7.11 4.47 -4.17
CA ALA A 46 6.90 4.63 -5.60
C ALA A 46 8.22 4.90 -6.34
N GLY A 47 9.04 5.84 -5.86
CA GLY A 47 10.32 6.14 -6.48
C GLY A 47 11.39 5.04 -6.31
N ARG A 48 11.43 4.36 -5.15
CA ARG A 48 12.45 3.33 -4.88
C ARG A 48 12.17 2.01 -5.60
N PHE A 49 10.91 1.64 -5.72
CA PHE A 49 10.48 0.33 -6.21
C PHE A 49 9.74 0.42 -7.54
N GLU A 50 9.73 1.60 -8.18
CA GLU A 50 9.09 1.86 -9.47
C GLU A 50 7.60 1.48 -9.48
N LEU A 51 6.92 1.71 -8.35
CA LEU A 51 5.50 1.40 -8.18
C LEU A 51 4.64 2.57 -8.66
N ALA A 52 3.52 2.26 -9.32
CA ALA A 52 2.47 3.23 -9.61
C ALA A 52 1.60 3.42 -8.36
N ILE A 53 1.32 4.67 -7.97
CA ILE A 53 0.35 4.94 -6.90
C ILE A 53 -1.06 4.80 -7.47
N GLU A 54 -1.92 4.04 -6.81
CA GLU A 54 -3.34 3.90 -7.20
C GLU A 54 -4.01 5.29 -7.24
N PRO A 55 -4.83 5.61 -8.27
CA PRO A 55 -5.46 6.92 -8.40
C PRO A 55 -6.21 7.42 -7.16
N SER A 56 -7.05 6.58 -6.53
CA SER A 56 -7.78 6.99 -5.31
C SER A 56 -6.86 7.18 -4.10
N THR A 57 -5.77 6.43 -4.01
CA THR A 57 -4.72 6.65 -3.02
C THR A 57 -4.00 7.98 -3.26
N TRP A 58 -3.75 8.33 -4.52
CA TRP A 58 -3.11 9.60 -4.90
C TRP A 58 -4.01 10.82 -4.64
N GLU A 59 -5.28 10.74 -5.02
CA GLU A 59 -6.27 11.80 -4.80
C GLU A 59 -6.52 12.09 -3.32
N ALA A 60 -6.28 11.11 -2.45
CA ALA A 60 -6.46 11.27 -1.01
C ALA A 60 -5.28 11.94 -0.30
N ALA A 61 -4.09 11.99 -0.93
CA ALA A 61 -2.84 12.51 -0.35
C ALA A 61 -2.83 14.04 -0.32
#